data_AF-A0A2P8QVE2-F1
#
_entry.id   AF-A0A2P8QVE2-F1
#
_cell.length_a   1.000
_cell.length_b   1.000
_cell.length_c   1.000
_cell.angle_alpha   90.00
_cell.angle_beta   90.00
_cell.angle_gamma   90.00
#
_symmetry.space_group_name_H-M   'P 1'
#
loop_
_entity.id
_entity.type
_entity.pdbx_description
1 polymer ?
#
loop_
_entity_poly.entity_id
_entity_poly.type
_entity_poly.pdbx_seq_one_letter_code
_entity_poly.pdbx_strand_id
1 'polypeptide(L)'
;MNPYEEANTHPNGELLDTFSRGRVAIFIDGSSLFYAALQLGIEIDYTKLLCLLTAEAPLLRAFFYTGVDPINDKQQGFLLWMRRNGYRVVSKDLIQFPDGSKKAKLDVEIAVDMMTLAGCYNTAVLVSGNGDLAYAVDAVSYQGVRVEVVSLRSMTSDSLINVADLYIDLAGIKEQIQKIFPSESS
;
A
#
# COMPACT_ATOMS: atom_id res chain seq x y z
N MET A 1 -14.63 -26.58 -6.93
CA MET A 1 -15.73 -25.62 -7.08
C MET A 1 -15.83 -24.86 -5.77
N ASN A 2 -15.77 -23.53 -5.81
CA ASN A 2 -15.63 -22.70 -4.61
C ASN A 2 -17.02 -22.51 -3.95
N PRO A 3 -17.21 -22.88 -2.67
CA PRO A 3 -18.49 -22.73 -1.99
C PRO A 3 -18.96 -21.27 -1.84
N TYR A 4 -18.12 -20.28 -2.15
CA TYR A 4 -18.52 -18.86 -2.19
C TYR A 4 -19.22 -18.42 -3.50
N GLU A 5 -19.22 -19.26 -4.55
CA GLU A 5 -19.87 -18.91 -5.83
C GLU A 5 -21.39 -19.15 -5.82
N GLU A 6 -21.90 -20.05 -4.96
CA GLU A 6 -23.35 -20.36 -4.91
C GLU A 6 -24.16 -19.45 -3.98
N ALA A 7 -23.51 -18.67 -3.11
CA ALA A 7 -24.20 -17.91 -2.06
C ALA A 7 -24.67 -16.50 -2.47
N ASN A 8 -24.40 -16.05 -3.71
CA ASN A 8 -24.51 -14.63 -4.09
C ASN A 8 -25.64 -14.27 -5.07
N THR A 9 -26.70 -15.08 -5.18
CA THR A 9 -27.85 -14.78 -6.06
C THR A 9 -29.14 -14.60 -5.26
N HIS A 10 -29.73 -13.41 -5.36
CA HIS A 10 -31.15 -13.20 -5.03
C HIS A 10 -32.04 -13.92 -6.06
N PRO A 11 -33.28 -14.30 -5.71
CA PRO A 11 -34.18 -15.05 -6.58
C PRO A 11 -34.61 -14.32 -7.88
N ASN A 12 -34.20 -13.06 -8.08
CA ASN A 12 -34.51 -12.24 -9.25
C ASN A 12 -33.33 -12.05 -10.23
N GLY A 13 -32.19 -12.71 -10.03
CA GLY A 13 -31.08 -12.69 -11.00
C GLY A 13 -30.27 -11.38 -11.04
N GLU A 14 -30.46 -10.47 -10.07
CA GLU A 14 -29.53 -9.38 -9.83
C GLU A 14 -28.32 -9.94 -9.08
N LEU A 15 -27.12 -9.80 -9.67
CA LEU A 15 -25.84 -10.03 -8.99
C LEU A 15 -25.84 -9.18 -7.72
N LEU A 16 -25.61 -9.79 -6.54
CA LEU A 16 -25.25 -9.04 -5.35
C LEU A 16 -24.11 -8.11 -5.75
N ASP A 17 -24.30 -6.81 -5.50
CA ASP A 17 -23.30 -5.77 -5.71
C ASP A 17 -21.93 -6.31 -5.30
N THR A 18 -21.08 -6.60 -6.30
CA THR A 18 -19.74 -7.16 -6.14
C THR A 18 -19.00 -6.25 -5.18
N PHE A 19 -18.90 -6.62 -3.90
CA PHE A 19 -18.54 -5.75 -2.77
C PHE A 19 -17.76 -4.49 -3.19
N SER A 20 -18.48 -3.38 -3.40
CA SER A 20 -17.84 -2.10 -3.70
C SER A 20 -16.87 -1.80 -2.56
N ARG A 21 -15.59 -1.50 -2.88
CA ARG A 21 -14.54 -1.21 -1.88
C ARG A 21 -14.91 -0.05 -0.94
N GLY A 22 -16.00 0.66 -1.23
CA GLY A 22 -16.44 1.81 -0.47
C GLY A 22 -15.37 2.88 -0.50
N ARG A 23 -15.30 3.71 0.54
CA ARG A 23 -14.25 4.71 0.63
C ARG A 23 -12.91 4.05 0.98
N VAL A 24 -11.85 4.33 0.22
CA VAL A 24 -10.53 3.71 0.37
C VAL A 24 -9.53 4.65 1.06
N ALA A 25 -8.72 4.11 1.98
CA ALA A 25 -7.51 4.75 2.48
C ALA A 25 -6.29 3.91 2.11
N ILE A 26 -5.23 4.53 1.59
CA ILE A 26 -4.02 3.85 1.15
C ILE A 26 -2.87 4.24 2.08
N PHE A 27 -2.14 3.26 2.59
CA PHE A 27 -1.02 3.42 3.51
C PHE A 27 0.22 2.77 2.89
N ILE A 28 1.16 3.57 2.39
CA ILE A 28 2.35 3.06 1.69
C ILE A 28 3.58 3.21 2.58
N ASP A 29 4.14 2.07 3.00
CA ASP A 29 5.49 2.03 3.54
C ASP A 29 6.49 2.14 2.38
N GLY A 30 7.07 3.34 2.23
CA GLY A 30 8.01 3.63 1.17
C GLY A 30 9.28 2.79 1.22
N SER A 31 9.69 2.32 2.42
CA SER A 31 10.85 1.44 2.54
C SER A 31 10.52 0.04 2.02
N SER A 32 9.40 -0.53 2.45
CA SER A 32 8.94 -1.84 1.97
C SER A 32 8.70 -1.83 0.46
N LEU A 33 8.04 -0.78 -0.07
CA LEU A 33 7.79 -0.65 -1.50
C LEU A 33 9.09 -0.50 -2.31
N PHE A 34 10.06 0.28 -1.81
CA PHE A 34 11.36 0.45 -2.47
C PHE A 34 12.11 -0.88 -2.61
N TYR A 35 12.21 -1.66 -1.53
CA TYR A 35 12.91 -2.94 -1.59
C TYR A 35 12.18 -3.97 -2.45
N ALA A 36 10.84 -3.97 -2.45
CA ALA A 36 10.06 -4.82 -3.34
C ALA A 36 10.27 -4.46 -4.82
N ALA A 37 10.28 -3.16 -5.16
CA ALA A 37 10.58 -2.69 -6.52
C ALA A 37 11.99 -3.06 -6.97
N LEU A 38 12.97 -2.92 -6.07
CA LEU A 38 14.36 -3.32 -6.31
C LEU A 38 14.48 -4.81 -6.60
N GLN A 39 13.81 -5.67 -5.81
CA GLN A 39 13.81 -7.12 -6.04
C GLN A 39 13.10 -7.51 -7.35
N LEU A 40 12.07 -6.77 -7.74
CA LEU A 40 11.37 -6.97 -9.02
C LEU A 40 12.11 -6.39 -10.23
N GLY A 41 13.15 -5.57 -10.00
CA GLY A 41 13.91 -4.91 -11.06
C GLY A 41 13.10 -3.86 -11.82
N ILE A 42 12.13 -3.20 -11.17
CA ILE A 42 11.27 -2.19 -11.80
C ILE A 42 11.46 -0.80 -11.19
N GLU A 43 11.19 0.23 -11.99
CA GLU A 43 10.93 1.58 -11.48
C GLU A 43 9.43 1.82 -11.43
N ILE A 44 8.92 2.21 -10.26
CA ILE A 44 7.48 2.43 -10.05
C ILE A 44 7.02 3.75 -10.68
N ASP A 45 5.93 3.68 -11.43
CA ASP A 45 5.11 4.83 -11.79
C ASP A 45 4.09 5.08 -10.67
N TYR A 46 4.36 6.07 -9.83
CA TYR A 46 3.53 6.39 -8.66
C TYR A 46 2.15 6.95 -9.03
N THR A 47 1.95 7.45 -10.24
CA THR A 47 0.61 7.85 -10.72
C THR A 47 -0.21 6.61 -11.05
N LYS A 48 0.37 5.65 -11.77
CA LYS A 48 -0.30 4.37 -12.06
C LYS A 48 -0.54 3.56 -10.80
N LEU A 49 0.41 3.55 -9.87
CA LEU A 49 0.24 2.91 -8.57
C LEU A 49 -0.98 3.50 -7.83
N LEU A 50 -1.08 4.83 -7.72
CA LEU A 50 -2.21 5.48 -7.05
C LEU A 50 -3.54 5.11 -7.71
N CYS A 51 -3.58 5.17 -9.03
CA CYS A 51 -4.77 4.85 -9.83
C CYS A 51 -5.21 3.39 -9.58
N LEU A 52 -4.27 2.45 -9.69
CA LEU A 52 -4.53 1.03 -9.52
C LEU A 52 -4.99 0.70 -8.09
N LEU A 53 -4.30 1.23 -7.08
CA LEU A 53 -4.66 0.98 -5.67
C LEU A 53 -5.99 1.62 -5.28
N THR A 54 -6.41 2.69 -5.98
CA THR A 54 -7.71 3.33 -5.77
C THR A 54 -8.83 2.56 -6.48
N ALA A 55 -8.58 1.99 -7.67
CA ALA A 55 -9.54 1.19 -8.45
C ALA A 55 -10.94 1.81 -8.51
N GLU A 56 -11.01 3.10 -8.90
CA GLU A 56 -12.25 3.90 -9.04
C GLU A 56 -13.05 4.15 -7.75
N ALA A 57 -12.62 3.61 -6.61
CA ALA A 57 -13.25 3.82 -5.33
C ALA A 57 -13.06 5.27 -4.85
N PRO A 58 -14.00 5.86 -4.08
CA PRO A 58 -13.80 7.16 -3.45
C PRO A 58 -12.55 7.16 -2.54
N LEU A 59 -11.52 7.90 -2.91
CA LEU A 59 -10.29 8.00 -2.13
C LEU A 59 -10.48 8.95 -0.93
N LEU A 60 -10.35 8.43 0.30
CA LEU A 60 -10.21 9.26 1.50
C LEU A 60 -8.85 9.97 1.48
N ARG A 61 -7.78 9.18 1.33
CA ARG A 61 -6.39 9.64 1.34
C ARG A 61 -5.43 8.55 0.90
N ALA A 62 -4.34 8.94 0.24
CA ALA A 62 -3.17 8.10 0.04
C ALA A 62 -1.97 8.66 0.83
N PHE A 63 -1.46 7.88 1.77
CA PHE A 63 -0.30 8.22 2.57
C PHE A 63 0.96 7.56 2.04
N PHE A 64 2.08 8.29 2.09
CA PHE A 64 3.40 7.77 1.75
C PHE A 64 4.37 8.03 2.91
N TYR A 65 4.77 6.97 3.60
CA TYR A 65 5.62 7.00 4.78
C TYR A 65 7.06 6.73 4.39
N THR A 66 8.00 7.60 4.73
CA THR A 66 9.39 7.44 4.28
C THR A 66 10.43 8.11 5.19
N GLY A 67 11.61 7.49 5.25
CA GLY A 67 12.79 8.13 5.83
C GLY A 67 13.39 9.15 4.85
N VAL A 68 13.80 10.31 5.35
CA VAL A 68 14.39 11.37 4.53
C VAL A 68 15.83 11.66 4.95
N ASP A 69 16.72 11.79 3.96
CA ASP A 69 18.03 12.40 4.15
C ASP A 69 17.93 13.89 3.80
N PRO A 70 18.04 14.83 4.78
CA PRO A 70 17.79 16.25 4.53
C PRO A 70 18.70 16.86 3.45
N ILE A 71 19.89 16.28 3.23
CA ILE A 71 20.87 16.74 2.25
C ILE A 71 20.69 16.13 0.85
N ASN A 72 19.70 15.25 0.65
CA ASN A 72 19.45 14.60 -0.64
C ASN A 72 18.40 15.38 -1.46
N ASP A 73 18.86 16.34 -2.26
CA ASP A 73 18.00 17.20 -3.10
C ASP A 73 17.12 16.40 -4.07
N LYS A 74 17.63 15.30 -4.63
CA LYS A 74 16.84 14.43 -5.52
C LYS A 74 15.66 13.82 -4.78
N GLN A 75 15.88 13.35 -3.55
CA GLN A 75 14.81 12.83 -2.70
C GLN A 75 13.81 13.92 -2.35
N GLN A 76 14.26 15.12 -1.98
CA GLN A 76 13.36 16.24 -1.68
C GLN A 76 12.47 16.61 -2.88
N GLY A 77 13.04 16.66 -4.09
CA GLY A 77 12.30 16.88 -5.33
C GLY A 77 11.23 15.80 -5.57
N PHE A 78 11.57 14.53 -5.38
CA PHE A 78 10.63 13.42 -5.46
C PHE A 78 9.49 13.55 -4.43
N LEU A 79 9.79 13.84 -3.16
CA LEU A 79 8.77 13.99 -2.12
C LEU A 79 7.88 15.21 -2.34
N LEU A 80 8.41 16.30 -2.91
CA LEU A 80 7.60 17.44 -3.33
C LEU A 80 6.66 17.06 -4.48
N TRP A 81 7.15 16.29 -5.45
CA TRP A 81 6.32 15.77 -6.53
C TRP A 81 5.19 14.88 -5.99
N MET A 82 5.49 13.96 -5.06
CA MET A 82 4.48 13.10 -4.41
C MET A 82 3.36 13.92 -3.78
N ARG A 83 3.72 14.96 -3.00
CA ARG A 83 2.74 15.88 -2.38
C ARG A 83 1.84 16.59 -3.38
N ARG A 84 2.37 16.92 -4.55
CA ARG A 84 1.62 17.60 -5.63
C ARG A 84 0.73 16.65 -6.44
N ASN A 85 0.98 15.35 -6.36
CA ASN A 85 0.32 14.32 -7.18
C ASN A 85 -0.52 13.35 -6.33
N GLY A 86 -1.21 13.87 -5.30
CA GLY A 86 -2.26 13.15 -4.58
C GLY A 86 -1.82 12.36 -3.34
N TYR A 87 -0.51 12.37 -3.00
CA TYR A 87 -0.03 11.70 -1.80
C TYR A 87 0.13 12.66 -0.62
N ARG A 88 -0.28 12.24 0.58
CA ARG A 88 0.13 12.84 1.84
C ARG A 88 1.43 12.18 2.31
N VAL A 89 2.54 12.91 2.17
CA VAL A 89 3.85 12.42 2.59
C VAL A 89 4.04 12.63 4.10
N VAL A 90 4.34 11.55 4.80
CA VAL A 90 4.75 11.53 6.21
C VAL A 90 6.22 11.10 6.25
N SER A 91 7.09 11.94 6.81
CA SER A 91 8.54 11.70 6.78
C SER A 91 9.19 11.83 8.15
N LYS A 92 10.22 11.01 8.38
CA LYS A 92 11.14 11.11 9.50
C LYS A 92 12.57 11.23 9.00
N ASP A 93 13.39 11.99 9.71
CA ASP A 93 14.82 12.04 9.41
C ASP A 93 15.44 10.64 9.62
N LEU A 94 16.34 10.27 8.71
CA LEU A 94 17.09 9.03 8.84
C LEU A 94 18.00 9.08 10.08
N ILE A 95 17.89 8.07 10.92
CA ILE A 95 18.76 7.90 12.09
C ILE A 95 20.00 7.12 11.65
N GLN A 96 21.18 7.68 11.90
CA GLN A 96 22.44 6.96 11.70
C GLN A 96 22.73 6.06 12.90
N PHE A 97 22.86 4.77 12.64
CA PHE A 97 23.19 3.75 13.63
C PHE A 97 24.71 3.58 13.77
N PRO A 98 25.19 3.02 14.89
CA PRO A 98 26.63 2.77 15.11
C PRO A 98 27.29 1.87 14.06
N ASP A 99 26.50 1.05 13.36
CA ASP A 99 26.94 0.21 12.24
C ASP A 99 27.09 0.99 10.92
N GLY A 100 26.87 2.32 10.93
CA GLY A 100 26.92 3.19 9.77
C GLY A 100 25.64 3.18 8.92
N SER A 101 24.66 2.32 9.23
CA SER A 101 23.40 2.28 8.50
C SER A 101 22.53 3.48 8.86
N LYS A 102 21.78 4.00 7.87
CA LYS A 102 20.78 5.05 8.05
C LYS A 102 19.40 4.42 7.89
N LYS A 103 18.58 4.41 8.95
CA LYS A 103 17.24 3.82 8.90
C LYS A 103 16.22 4.75 9.56
N ALA A 104 15.00 4.73 9.04
CA ALA A 104 13.82 5.26 9.72
C ALA A 104 12.71 4.21 9.60
N LYS A 105 12.12 3.83 10.73
CA LYS A 105 10.91 3.02 10.77
C LYS A 105 9.72 3.94 11.03
N LEU A 106 8.67 3.78 10.24
CA LEU A 106 7.41 4.51 10.39
C LEU A 106 6.23 3.59 10.77
N ASP A 107 6.52 2.38 11.25
CA ASP A 107 5.50 1.38 11.60
C ASP A 107 4.49 1.93 12.63
N VAL A 108 4.97 2.73 13.59
CA VAL A 108 4.13 3.39 14.60
C VAL A 108 3.21 4.43 13.95
N GLU A 109 3.74 5.29 13.07
CA GLU A 109 2.92 6.29 12.37
C GLU A 109 1.85 5.64 11.49
N ILE A 110 2.21 4.58 10.77
CA ILE A 110 1.28 3.82 9.95
C ILE A 110 0.18 3.23 10.81
N ALA A 111 0.53 2.51 11.88
CA ALA A 111 -0.45 1.88 12.77
C ALA A 111 -1.40 2.91 13.42
N VAL A 112 -0.85 4.03 13.90
CA VAL A 112 -1.63 5.12 14.51
C VAL A 112 -2.59 5.75 13.48
N ASP A 113 -2.13 6.04 12.27
CA ASP A 113 -2.97 6.64 11.23
C ASP A 113 -4.08 5.68 10.77
N MET A 114 -3.77 4.39 10.60
CA MET A 114 -4.76 3.35 10.27
C MET A 114 -5.85 3.30 11.35
N MET A 115 -5.46 3.18 12.62
CA MET A 115 -6.42 3.09 13.72
C MET A 115 -7.22 4.38 13.92
N THR A 116 -6.58 5.55 13.83
CA THR A 116 -7.23 6.86 14.06
C THR A 116 -8.27 7.16 12.99
N LEU A 117 -8.04 6.70 11.77
CA LEU A 117 -8.96 6.89 10.66
C LEU A 117 -9.94 5.73 10.49
N ALA A 118 -9.87 4.69 11.33
CA ALA A 118 -10.82 3.59 11.30
C ALA A 118 -12.25 4.14 11.49
N GLY A 119 -13.19 3.66 10.66
CA GLY A 119 -14.55 4.19 10.55
C GLY A 119 -14.70 5.40 9.60
N CYS A 120 -13.61 6.04 9.16
CA CYS A 120 -13.66 7.07 8.11
C CYS A 120 -13.47 6.50 6.69
N TYR A 121 -13.10 5.22 6.57
CA TYR A 121 -12.94 4.49 5.32
C TYR A 121 -13.47 3.06 5.50
N ASN A 122 -13.84 2.42 4.39
CA ASN A 122 -14.34 1.04 4.36
C ASN A 122 -13.23 0.04 4.04
N THR A 123 -12.27 0.44 3.21
CA THR A 123 -11.13 -0.40 2.80
C THR A 123 -9.80 0.29 3.07
N ALA A 124 -8.91 -0.37 3.81
CA ALA A 124 -7.50 -0.01 3.89
C ALA A 124 -6.71 -0.80 2.85
N VAL A 125 -5.85 -0.10 2.10
CA VAL A 125 -4.81 -0.72 1.29
C VAL A 125 -3.47 -0.47 1.97
N LEU A 126 -2.87 -1.51 2.51
CA LEU A 126 -1.54 -1.44 3.13
C LEU A 126 -0.50 -1.96 2.14
N VAL A 127 0.38 -1.06 1.69
CA VAL A 127 1.54 -1.44 0.87
C VAL A 127 2.74 -1.62 1.80
N SER A 128 2.87 -2.81 2.38
CA SER A 128 3.99 -3.19 3.26
C SER A 128 4.10 -4.72 3.38
N GLY A 129 5.32 -5.21 3.58
CA GLY A 129 5.60 -6.61 3.94
C GLY A 129 5.84 -6.82 5.44
N ASN A 130 5.82 -5.74 6.24
CA ASN A 130 6.31 -5.78 7.62
C ASN A 130 5.30 -6.42 8.59
N GLY A 131 5.70 -7.54 9.19
CA GLY A 131 4.92 -8.26 10.20
C GLY A 131 4.60 -7.44 11.47
N ASP A 132 5.38 -6.40 11.77
CA ASP A 132 5.15 -5.51 12.93
C ASP A 132 3.80 -4.77 12.83
N LEU A 133 3.23 -4.66 11.62
CA LEU A 133 1.92 -4.02 11.38
C LEU A 133 0.73 -4.96 11.52
N ALA A 134 0.96 -6.27 11.68
CA ALA A 134 -0.11 -7.28 11.70
C ALA A 134 -1.15 -7.00 12.79
N TYR A 135 -0.72 -6.55 13.97
CA TYR A 135 -1.64 -6.22 15.06
C TYR A 135 -2.53 -5.00 14.75
N ALA A 136 -1.98 -3.99 14.08
CA ALA A 136 -2.76 -2.83 13.65
C ALA A 136 -3.79 -3.21 12.58
N VAL A 137 -3.39 -4.09 11.64
CA VAL A 137 -4.28 -4.64 10.59
C VAL A 137 -5.44 -5.42 11.22
N ASP A 138 -5.15 -6.33 12.14
CA ASP A 138 -6.16 -7.10 12.86
C ASP A 138 -7.10 -6.18 13.65
N ALA A 139 -6.56 -5.19 14.36
CA ALA A 139 -7.34 -4.23 15.14
C ALA A 139 -8.26 -3.33 14.31
N VAL A 140 -7.89 -2.93 13.09
CA VAL A 140 -8.81 -2.20 12.21
C VAL A 140 -9.83 -3.14 11.56
N SER A 141 -9.46 -4.39 11.26
CA SER A 141 -10.39 -5.40 10.76
C SER A 141 -11.54 -5.66 11.76
N TYR A 142 -11.23 -5.76 13.06
CA TYR A 142 -12.25 -5.84 14.12
C TYR A 142 -13.23 -4.65 14.15
N GLN A 143 -12.87 -3.50 13.59
CA GLN A 143 -13.75 -2.33 13.47
C GLN A 143 -14.60 -2.34 12.19
N GLY A 144 -14.58 -3.45 11.44
CA GLY A 144 -15.35 -3.62 10.21
C GLY A 144 -14.69 -3.05 8.96
N VAL A 145 -13.39 -2.71 9.03
CA VAL A 145 -12.61 -2.27 7.88
C VAL A 145 -12.10 -3.49 7.12
N ARG A 146 -12.32 -3.53 5.80
CA ARG A 146 -11.63 -4.48 4.92
C ARG A 146 -10.18 -4.07 4.75
N VAL A 147 -9.24 -5.00 4.89
CA VAL A 147 -7.80 -4.73 4.73
C VAL A 147 -7.22 -5.54 3.58
N GLU A 148 -6.64 -4.82 2.62
CA GLU A 148 -5.94 -5.38 1.47
C GLU A 148 -4.44 -5.11 1.64
N VAL A 149 -3.64 -6.16 1.71
CA VAL A 149 -2.18 -6.06 1.80
C VAL A 149 -1.57 -6.24 0.42
N VAL A 150 -0.74 -5.28 0.01
CA VAL A 150 -0.02 -5.30 -1.27
C VAL A 150 1.47 -5.33 -1.01
N SER A 151 2.15 -6.39 -1.41
CA SER A 151 3.60 -6.53 -1.21
C SER A 151 4.15 -7.65 -2.10
N LEU A 152 5.47 -7.87 -2.05
CA LEU A 152 6.10 -9.01 -2.71
C LEU A 152 6.05 -10.24 -1.79
N ARG A 153 5.58 -11.39 -2.29
CA ARG A 153 5.32 -12.57 -1.44
C ARG A 153 6.57 -13.06 -0.70
N SER A 154 7.73 -13.02 -1.35
CA SER A 154 9.02 -13.40 -0.77
C SER A 154 9.52 -12.46 0.34
N MET A 155 8.92 -11.27 0.47
CA MET A 155 9.32 -10.23 1.43
C MET A 155 8.23 -9.92 2.46
N THR A 156 7.18 -10.73 2.53
CA THR A 156 6.01 -10.46 3.38
C THR A 156 5.91 -11.49 4.49
N SER A 157 5.74 -11.02 5.72
CA SER A 157 5.48 -11.88 6.87
C SER A 157 4.16 -12.64 6.72
N ASP A 158 4.17 -13.95 6.98
CA ASP A 158 2.95 -14.75 7.02
C ASP A 158 1.98 -14.24 8.09
N SER A 159 2.47 -13.66 9.19
CA SER A 159 1.60 -13.06 10.22
C SER A 159 0.76 -11.92 9.68
N LEU A 160 1.29 -11.13 8.74
CA LEU A 160 0.58 -10.02 8.12
C LEU A 160 -0.42 -10.52 7.07
N ILE A 161 -0.04 -11.54 6.30
CA ILE A 161 -0.92 -12.16 5.32
C ILE A 161 -2.13 -12.80 5.98
N ASN A 162 -1.92 -13.50 7.11
CA ASN A 162 -2.97 -14.24 7.80
C ASN A 162 -4.07 -13.34 8.39
N VAL A 163 -3.79 -12.07 8.65
CA VAL A 163 -4.75 -11.09 9.20
C VAL A 163 -5.37 -10.19 8.13
N ALA A 164 -4.94 -10.29 6.87
CA ALA A 164 -5.49 -9.51 5.77
C ALA A 164 -6.71 -10.20 5.15
N ASP A 165 -7.72 -9.43 4.73
CA ASP A 165 -8.87 -9.95 3.98
C ASP A 165 -8.49 -10.33 2.56
N LEU A 166 -7.52 -9.62 1.98
CA LEU A 166 -6.97 -9.88 0.66
C LEU A 166 -5.47 -9.60 0.64
N TYR A 167 -4.72 -10.52 0.04
CA TYR A 167 -3.32 -10.31 -0.29
C TYR A 167 -3.15 -10.16 -1.81
N ILE A 168 -2.45 -9.12 -2.24
CA ILE A 168 -2.14 -8.82 -3.64
C ILE A 168 -0.63 -8.87 -3.81
N ASP A 169 -0.16 -9.80 -4.64
CA ASP A 169 1.26 -9.88 -4.96
C ASP A 169 1.65 -8.76 -5.92
N LEU A 170 2.60 -7.91 -5.49
CA LEU A 170 3.16 -6.83 -6.29
C LEU A 170 3.74 -7.34 -7.62
N ALA A 171 4.26 -8.57 -7.64
CA ALA A 171 4.75 -9.21 -8.86
C ALA A 171 3.66 -9.36 -9.93
N GLY A 172 2.41 -9.63 -9.51
CA GLY A 172 1.26 -9.82 -10.40
C GLY A 172 0.72 -8.52 -11.01
N ILE A 173 1.05 -7.37 -10.41
CA ILE A 173 0.61 -6.04 -10.89
C ILE A 173 1.76 -5.19 -11.45
N LYS A 174 2.99 -5.71 -11.50
CA LYS A 174 4.19 -4.96 -11.87
C LYS A 174 4.11 -4.27 -13.24
N GLU A 175 3.45 -4.88 -14.22
CA GLU A 175 3.36 -4.34 -15.58
C GLU A 175 2.45 -3.11 -15.68
N GLN A 176 1.43 -3.06 -14.82
CA GLN A 176 0.53 -1.91 -14.66
C GLN A 176 1.20 -0.81 -13.83
N ILE A 177 2.05 -1.27 -12.91
CA ILE A 177 3.03 -0.61 -12.05
C ILE A 177 4.10 0.30 -12.62
N GLN A 178 4.75 -0.21 -13.65
CA GLN A 178 6.11 0.17 -13.98
C GLN A 178 6.12 1.38 -14.92
N LYS A 179 7.20 2.17 -14.81
CA LYS A 179 7.54 3.14 -15.83
C LYS A 179 7.83 2.41 -17.14
N ILE A 180 7.23 2.91 -18.21
CA ILE A 180 7.53 2.44 -19.57
C ILE A 180 8.54 3.43 -20.12
N PHE A 181 9.78 2.99 -20.30
CA PHE A 181 10.73 3.74 -21.09
C PHE A 181 10.39 3.47 -22.56
N PRO A 182 10.25 4.51 -23.40
CA PRO A 182 10.22 4.29 -24.84
C PRO A 182 11.49 3.51 -25.20
N SER A 183 11.33 2.34 -25.85
CA SER A 183 12.47 1.70 -26.51
C SER A 183 13.05 2.72 -27.48
N GLU A 184 14.32 3.07 -27.34
CA GLU A 184 15.03 3.83 -28.37
C GLU A 184 14.82 3.09 -29.69
N SER A 185 14.11 3.72 -30.63
CA SER A 185 13.93 3.18 -31.97
C SER A 185 15.32 3.09 -32.62
N SER A 186 15.84 1.86 -32.72
CA SER A 186 17.02 1.55 -33.54
C SER A 186 16.78 1.84 -35.02
#